data_AF-A0A947V1M9-F1
#
_entry.id   AF-A0A947V1M9-F1
#
_cell.length_a   1.000
_cell.length_b   1.000
_cell.length_c   1.000
_cell.angle_alpha   90.00
_cell.angle_beta   90.00
_cell.angle_gamma   90.00
#
_symmetry.space_group_name_H-M   'P 1'
#
loop_
_entity.id
_entity.type
_entity.pdbx_description
1 polymer ?
#
loop_
_entity_poly.entity_id
_entity_poly.type
_entity_poly.pdbx_seq_one_letter_code
_entity_poly.pdbx_strand_id
1 'polypeptide(L)'
;IGTGKTLMLRLMMDDLPDRFETALILSPHLSRLELLLAIFQDIGLPIPTDNTASLDSLLRILNDHLYALAQQGKKLLIVIDEAQNLPDESLEQLRLLSNFETDTQKLLQIVLFGQPELRDKLAQNNMRQLAQRVSIMETLSPLSKQEMVSYILHRFKKSGVYEMPRSFATTDLLWRFTKGYPRLINKIMSRTLLVAYAEKETRISRKIVREAIASLNTPKQKGRFSTLALRWATGFLLLLLLFWGVAFSPLRLTNTISIDRQAISGWIAQGAAWTTSLGEDGERALASWHEQGLAWLNGLINESSQPSQSPQTLPLPAPPSPPSPLPQEEKNDPAPAGEPVAESERLEYPSPFMRGPQ
;
A
#
# COMPACT_ATOMS: atom_id res chain seq x y z
N ILE A 1 -9.75 5.28 12.60
CA ILE A 1 -9.24 4.16 11.76
C ILE A 1 -8.62 3.08 12.65
N GLY A 2 -8.85 1.79 12.35
CA GLY A 2 -8.15 0.68 13.03
C GLY A 2 -8.76 0.19 14.35
N THR A 3 -10.04 0.48 14.59
CA THR A 3 -10.84 0.05 15.77
C THR A 3 -11.40 -1.37 15.64
N GLY A 4 -11.23 -2.03 14.49
CA GLY A 4 -11.68 -3.41 14.28
C GLY A 4 -12.99 -3.57 13.52
N LYS A 5 -13.47 -2.54 12.79
CA LYS A 5 -14.69 -2.62 11.94
C LYS A 5 -14.73 -3.87 11.06
N THR A 6 -13.68 -4.14 10.29
CA THR A 6 -13.60 -5.33 9.42
C THR A 6 -13.59 -6.64 10.21
N LEU A 7 -13.01 -6.65 11.42
CA LEU A 7 -13.10 -7.82 12.31
C LEU A 7 -14.53 -8.01 12.82
N MET A 8 -15.21 -6.93 13.20
CA MET A 8 -16.62 -6.95 13.60
C MET A 8 -17.51 -7.45 12.46
N LEU A 9 -17.30 -6.96 11.24
CA LEU A 9 -17.99 -7.44 10.04
C LEU A 9 -17.80 -8.94 9.88
N ARG A 10 -16.55 -9.42 9.96
CA ARG A 10 -16.27 -10.86 9.84
C ARG A 10 -16.99 -11.68 10.91
N LEU A 11 -16.92 -11.26 12.17
CA LEU A 11 -17.62 -11.94 13.27
C LEU A 11 -19.14 -11.92 13.08
N MET A 12 -19.70 -10.80 12.60
CA MET A 12 -21.12 -10.68 12.29
C MET A 12 -21.54 -11.64 11.18
N MET A 13 -20.71 -11.79 10.15
CA MET A 13 -20.98 -12.70 9.03
C MET A 13 -20.85 -14.17 9.46
N ASP A 14 -19.88 -14.50 10.32
CA ASP A 14 -19.67 -15.87 10.83
C ASP A 14 -20.85 -16.34 11.73
N ASP A 15 -21.48 -15.41 12.49
CA ASP A 15 -22.60 -15.70 13.40
C ASP A 15 -23.98 -15.36 12.78
N LEU A 16 -24.06 -15.09 11.46
CA LEU A 16 -25.29 -14.65 10.83
C LEU A 16 -26.31 -15.80 10.71
N PRO A 17 -27.59 -15.62 11.11
CA PRO A 17 -28.58 -16.68 10.98
C PRO A 17 -28.93 -17.00 9.51
N ASP A 18 -29.20 -18.27 9.22
CA ASP A 18 -29.57 -18.81 7.88
C ASP A 18 -30.79 -18.15 7.20
N ARG A 19 -31.53 -17.31 7.93
CA ARG A 19 -32.64 -16.51 7.39
C ARG A 19 -32.16 -15.32 6.54
N PHE A 20 -30.86 -15.04 6.50
CA PHE A 20 -30.30 -13.98 5.69
C PHE A 20 -29.54 -14.53 4.50
N GLU A 21 -29.92 -14.08 3.32
CA GLU A 21 -29.00 -14.07 2.18
C GLU A 21 -28.20 -12.76 2.25
N THR A 22 -26.93 -12.78 1.87
CA THR A 22 -26.03 -11.65 2.09
C THR A 22 -25.41 -11.16 0.80
N ALA A 23 -25.36 -9.83 0.64
CA ALA A 23 -24.54 -9.15 -0.36
C ALA A 23 -23.44 -8.34 0.35
N LEU A 24 -22.17 -8.68 0.18
CA LEU A 24 -21.01 -8.03 0.82
C LEU A 24 -20.21 -7.18 -0.17
N ILE A 25 -20.13 -5.88 0.09
CA ILE A 25 -19.45 -4.90 -0.76
C ILE A 25 -18.30 -4.26 0.01
N LEU A 26 -17.05 -4.58 -0.35
CA LEU A 26 -15.87 -4.18 0.44
C LEU A 26 -15.17 -2.90 -0.04
N SER A 27 -15.34 -2.49 -1.30
CA SER A 27 -14.59 -1.38 -1.91
C SER A 27 -15.50 -0.48 -2.77
N PRO A 28 -16.42 0.28 -2.17
CA PRO A 28 -17.44 0.95 -2.95
C PRO A 28 -16.96 2.34 -3.46
N HIS A 29 -16.44 2.38 -4.68
CA HIS A 29 -16.44 3.59 -5.53
C HIS A 29 -17.46 3.44 -6.65
N LEU A 30 -18.64 2.93 -6.29
CA LEU A 30 -19.64 2.45 -7.23
C LEU A 30 -20.72 3.51 -7.45
N SER A 31 -21.02 3.80 -8.71
CA SER A 31 -22.23 4.52 -9.12
C SER A 31 -23.51 3.73 -8.78
N ARG A 32 -24.69 4.33 -8.97
CA ARG A 32 -25.99 3.67 -8.71
C ARG A 32 -26.11 2.32 -9.42
N LEU A 33 -25.71 2.29 -10.68
CA LEU A 33 -25.79 1.09 -11.52
C LEU A 33 -24.78 0.04 -11.06
N GLU A 34 -23.52 0.43 -10.87
CA GLU A 34 -22.45 -0.48 -10.44
C GLU A 34 -22.73 -1.06 -9.05
N LEU A 35 -23.37 -0.29 -8.16
CA LEU A 35 -23.80 -0.78 -6.85
C LEU A 35 -24.82 -1.92 -6.99
N LEU A 36 -25.84 -1.76 -7.84
CA LEU A 36 -26.82 -2.81 -8.11
C LEU A 36 -26.17 -4.03 -8.77
N LEU A 37 -25.29 -3.82 -9.75
CA LEU A 37 -24.57 -4.92 -10.40
C LEU A 37 -23.69 -5.69 -9.41
N ALA A 38 -23.02 -5.00 -8.48
CA ALA A 38 -22.23 -5.63 -7.43
C ALA A 38 -23.11 -6.45 -6.48
N ILE A 39 -24.30 -5.96 -6.13
CA ILE A 39 -25.28 -6.71 -5.33
C ILE A 39 -25.68 -7.98 -6.07
N PHE A 40 -26.08 -7.86 -7.35
CA PHE A 40 -26.50 -8.98 -8.19
C PHE A 40 -25.41 -10.06 -8.28
N GLN A 41 -24.17 -9.62 -8.51
CA GLN A 41 -23.04 -10.52 -8.63
C GLN A 41 -22.79 -11.31 -7.34
N ASP A 42 -22.90 -10.66 -6.17
CA ASP A 42 -22.62 -11.31 -4.89
C ASP A 42 -23.70 -12.32 -4.49
N ILE A 43 -24.98 -12.02 -4.77
CA ILE A 43 -26.10 -12.93 -4.50
C ILE A 43 -26.36 -13.93 -5.64
N GLY A 44 -25.57 -13.89 -6.71
CA GLY A 44 -25.68 -14.82 -7.84
C GLY A 44 -26.91 -14.61 -8.73
N LEU A 45 -27.47 -13.41 -8.78
CA LEU A 45 -28.57 -13.10 -9.70
C LEU A 45 -28.05 -12.88 -11.14
N PRO A 46 -28.83 -13.29 -12.16
CA PRO A 46 -28.47 -13.07 -13.54
C PRO A 46 -28.50 -11.58 -13.87
N ILE A 47 -27.43 -11.09 -14.50
CA ILE A 47 -27.34 -9.73 -15.02
C ILE A 47 -27.78 -9.77 -16.48
N PRO A 48 -28.82 -9.00 -16.88
CA PRO A 48 -29.22 -8.91 -18.28
C PRO A 48 -28.04 -8.42 -19.14
N THR A 49 -27.66 -9.20 -20.14
CA THR A 49 -26.53 -8.88 -21.05
C THR A 49 -26.91 -7.97 -22.21
N ASP A 50 -28.21 -7.80 -22.42
CA ASP A 50 -28.75 -7.00 -23.49
C ASP A 50 -28.58 -5.52 -23.11
N ASN A 51 -28.35 -4.61 -24.06
CA ASN A 51 -28.26 -3.15 -23.84
C ASN A 51 -29.51 -2.51 -23.18
N THR A 52 -30.44 -3.33 -22.70
CA THR A 52 -31.67 -3.05 -21.97
C THR A 52 -31.52 -3.18 -20.45
N ALA A 53 -30.31 -3.42 -19.91
CA ALA A 53 -30.03 -3.40 -18.47
C ALA A 53 -30.16 -1.96 -17.89
N SER A 54 -31.35 -1.39 -17.99
CA SER A 54 -31.71 -0.14 -17.35
C SER A 54 -31.75 -0.34 -15.85
N LEU A 55 -31.50 0.73 -15.10
CA LEU A 55 -31.61 0.73 -13.64
C LEU A 55 -32.96 0.16 -13.18
N ASP A 56 -34.05 0.53 -13.85
CA ASP A 56 -35.41 0.07 -13.54
C ASP A 56 -35.59 -1.43 -13.76
N SER A 57 -34.97 -1.99 -14.81
CA SER A 57 -35.04 -3.43 -15.08
C SER A 57 -34.36 -4.24 -13.97
N LEU A 58 -33.19 -3.79 -13.50
CA LEU A 58 -32.47 -4.40 -12.39
C LEU A 58 -33.24 -4.26 -11.08
N LEU A 59 -33.84 -3.09 -10.83
CA LEU A 59 -34.66 -2.89 -9.63
C LEU A 59 -35.89 -3.81 -9.62
N ARG A 60 -36.51 -4.07 -10.78
CA ARG A 60 -37.63 -5.02 -10.86
C ARG A 60 -37.18 -6.44 -10.57
N ILE A 61 -36.08 -6.89 -11.16
CA ILE A 61 -35.53 -8.24 -10.90
C ILE A 61 -35.16 -8.40 -9.42
N LEU A 62 -34.54 -7.37 -8.83
CA LEU A 62 -34.23 -7.37 -7.39
C LEU A 62 -35.49 -7.46 -6.55
N ASN A 63 -36.55 -6.73 -6.92
CA ASN A 63 -37.83 -6.78 -6.22
C ASN A 63 -38.41 -8.20 -6.20
N ASP A 64 -38.48 -8.83 -7.37
CA ASP A 64 -39.02 -10.18 -7.53
C ASP A 64 -38.22 -11.19 -6.70
N HIS A 65 -36.89 -11.04 -6.66
CA HIS A 65 -36.02 -11.86 -5.81
C HIS A 65 -36.27 -11.64 -4.32
N LEU A 66 -36.39 -10.38 -3.88
CA LEU A 66 -36.69 -10.04 -2.49
C LEU A 66 -38.04 -10.64 -2.03
N TYR A 67 -39.06 -10.61 -2.89
CA TYR A 67 -40.34 -11.27 -2.62
C TYR A 67 -40.19 -12.79 -2.52
N ALA A 68 -39.43 -13.42 -3.42
CA ALA A 68 -39.17 -14.87 -3.38
C ALA A 68 -38.46 -15.28 -2.07
N LEU A 69 -37.47 -14.50 -1.62
CA LEU A 69 -36.81 -14.73 -0.32
C LEU A 69 -37.80 -14.62 0.84
N ALA A 70 -38.66 -13.61 0.83
CA ALA A 70 -39.64 -13.42 1.89
C ALA A 70 -40.67 -14.55 1.99
N GLN A 71 -41.08 -15.13 0.85
CA GLN A 71 -41.92 -16.33 0.85
C GLN A 71 -41.23 -17.54 1.49
N GLN A 72 -39.90 -17.58 1.47
CA GLN A 72 -39.08 -18.58 2.16
C GLN A 72 -38.78 -18.22 3.63
N GLY A 73 -39.34 -17.12 4.15
CA GLY A 73 -39.03 -16.59 5.48
C GLY A 73 -37.62 -16.00 5.59
N LYS A 74 -36.98 -15.71 4.46
CA LYS A 74 -35.64 -15.12 4.38
C LYS A 74 -35.69 -13.64 4.06
N LYS A 75 -34.57 -12.96 4.28
CA LYS A 75 -34.35 -11.53 3.95
C LYS A 75 -33.00 -11.34 3.32
N LEU A 76 -32.85 -10.31 2.48
CA LEU A 76 -31.55 -9.89 1.99
C LEU A 76 -30.89 -8.94 3.00
N LEU A 77 -29.62 -9.20 3.31
CA LEU A 77 -28.75 -8.31 4.08
C LEU A 77 -27.65 -7.77 3.16
N ILE A 78 -27.69 -6.47 2.87
CA ILE A 78 -26.62 -5.78 2.16
C ILE A 78 -25.66 -5.21 3.21
N VAL A 79 -24.40 -5.63 3.14
CA VAL A 79 -23.30 -5.13 3.98
C VAL A 79 -22.33 -4.37 3.11
N ILE A 80 -22.08 -3.10 3.46
CA ILE A 80 -21.14 -2.25 2.72
C ILE A 80 -20.04 -1.79 3.67
N ASP A 81 -18.80 -2.18 3.40
CA ASP A 81 -17.61 -1.65 4.07
C ASP A 81 -17.07 -0.40 3.36
N GLU A 82 -16.37 0.44 4.11
CA GLU A 82 -15.84 1.73 3.65
C GLU A 82 -16.89 2.62 2.95
N ALA A 83 -18.14 2.60 3.44
CA ALA A 83 -19.29 3.29 2.84
C ALA A 83 -19.15 4.82 2.73
N GLN A 84 -18.18 5.45 3.42
CA GLN A 84 -17.87 6.86 3.18
C GLN A 84 -17.39 7.15 1.75
N ASN A 85 -16.90 6.12 1.05
CA ASN A 85 -16.40 6.22 -0.32
C ASN A 85 -17.51 6.17 -1.38
N LEU A 86 -18.75 5.79 -0.99
CA LEU A 86 -19.88 5.78 -1.91
C LEU A 86 -20.22 7.20 -2.36
N PRO A 87 -20.47 7.44 -3.65
CA PRO A 87 -21.07 8.68 -4.14
C PRO A 87 -22.43 8.96 -3.48
N ASP A 88 -22.79 10.23 -3.36
CA ASP A 88 -24.07 10.70 -2.80
C ASP A 88 -25.27 10.06 -3.50
N GLU A 89 -25.19 9.93 -4.82
CA GLU A 89 -26.23 9.30 -5.63
C GLU A 89 -26.44 7.83 -5.30
N SER A 90 -25.37 7.12 -4.95
CA SER A 90 -25.42 5.69 -4.57
C SER A 90 -25.95 5.50 -3.16
N LEU A 91 -25.64 6.42 -2.24
CA LEU A 91 -26.27 6.46 -0.92
C LEU A 91 -27.78 6.73 -1.03
N GLU A 92 -28.18 7.62 -1.93
CA GLU A 92 -29.59 7.86 -2.22
C GLU A 92 -30.27 6.62 -2.83
N GLN A 93 -29.56 5.88 -3.68
CA GLN A 93 -30.07 4.58 -4.16
C GLN A 93 -30.30 3.60 -3.00
N LEU A 94 -29.40 3.53 -2.01
CA LEU A 94 -29.62 2.71 -0.80
C LEU A 94 -30.83 3.18 0.01
N ARG A 95 -31.10 4.49 0.06
CA ARG A 95 -32.33 5.03 0.65
C ARG A 95 -33.56 4.46 -0.04
N LEU A 96 -33.58 4.45 -1.37
CA LEU A 96 -34.68 3.91 -2.17
C LEU A 96 -34.84 2.40 -1.93
N LEU A 97 -33.73 1.66 -1.91
CA LEU A 97 -33.72 0.22 -1.63
C LEU A 97 -34.25 -0.12 -0.21
N SER A 98 -34.00 0.73 0.79
CA SER A 98 -34.50 0.51 2.15
C SER A 98 -36.04 0.56 2.28
N ASN A 99 -36.73 1.08 1.26
CA ASN A 99 -38.19 1.12 1.22
C ASN A 99 -38.80 -0.19 0.72
N PHE A 100 -38.02 -1.17 0.24
CA PHE A 100 -38.56 -2.45 -0.18
C PHE A 100 -39.13 -3.21 1.02
N GLU A 101 -40.45 -3.28 1.05
CA GLU A 101 -41.24 -3.89 2.11
C GLU A 101 -42.52 -4.49 1.55
N THR A 102 -43.06 -5.45 2.27
CA THR A 102 -44.45 -5.90 2.14
C THR A 102 -45.29 -5.18 3.19
N ASP A 103 -46.62 -5.29 3.10
CA ASP A 103 -47.54 -4.77 4.13
C ASP A 103 -47.22 -5.26 5.55
N THR A 104 -46.48 -6.36 5.69
CA THR A 104 -46.22 -7.03 6.96
C THR A 104 -44.76 -7.00 7.42
N GLN A 105 -43.80 -6.78 6.51
CA GLN A 105 -42.38 -6.83 6.85
C GLN A 105 -41.44 -6.18 5.83
N LYS A 106 -40.32 -5.65 6.34
CA LYS A 106 -39.15 -5.26 5.53
C LYS A 106 -38.53 -6.47 4.85
N LEU A 107 -38.25 -6.32 3.55
CA LEU A 107 -37.63 -7.34 2.69
C LEU A 107 -36.10 -7.27 2.70
N LEU A 108 -35.57 -6.07 2.97
CA LEU A 108 -34.16 -5.75 2.87
C LEU A 108 -33.65 -5.14 4.18
N GLN A 109 -32.47 -5.58 4.62
CA GLN A 109 -31.68 -4.93 5.66
C GLN A 109 -30.38 -4.40 5.06
N ILE A 110 -29.97 -3.20 5.45
CA ILE A 110 -28.71 -2.59 5.01
C ILE A 110 -27.87 -2.31 6.25
N VAL A 111 -26.57 -2.64 6.19
CA VAL A 111 -25.57 -2.32 7.22
C VAL A 111 -24.40 -1.61 6.56
N LEU A 112 -24.13 -0.39 7.01
CA LEU A 112 -23.04 0.45 6.50
C LEU A 112 -21.91 0.49 7.52
N PHE A 113 -20.74 0.00 7.15
CA PHE A 113 -19.50 0.21 7.86
C PHE A 113 -18.73 1.33 7.18
N GLY A 114 -18.32 2.33 7.96
CA GLY A 114 -17.64 3.49 7.43
C GLY A 114 -16.70 4.13 8.43
N GLN A 115 -15.93 5.08 7.97
CA GLN A 115 -15.14 5.98 8.83
C GLN A 115 -16.04 7.14 9.34
N PRO A 116 -15.63 7.93 10.35
CA PRO A 116 -16.42 9.04 10.88
C PRO A 116 -16.94 10.02 9.81
N GLU A 117 -16.23 10.14 8.71
CA GLU A 117 -16.58 10.90 7.50
C GLU A 117 -17.95 10.48 6.92
N LEU A 118 -18.35 9.21 7.07
CA LEU A 118 -19.70 8.76 6.69
C LEU A 118 -20.78 9.45 7.52
N ARG A 119 -20.56 9.62 8.82
CA ARG A 119 -21.50 10.31 9.71
C ARG A 119 -21.61 11.78 9.31
N ASP A 120 -20.48 12.42 9.05
CA ASP A 120 -20.44 13.82 8.66
C ASP A 120 -21.12 14.02 7.29
N LYS A 121 -20.95 13.06 6.38
CA LYS A 121 -21.66 12.99 5.10
C LYS A 121 -23.17 12.83 5.27
N LEU A 122 -23.64 11.92 6.12
CA LEU A 122 -25.06 11.74 6.40
C LEU A 122 -25.70 12.97 7.08
N ALA A 123 -24.92 13.77 7.81
CA ALA A 123 -25.39 15.00 8.43
C ALA A 123 -25.60 16.17 7.44
N GLN A 124 -25.14 16.04 6.19
CA GLN A 124 -25.31 17.07 5.16
C GLN A 124 -26.78 17.28 4.80
N ASN A 125 -27.13 18.49 4.36
CA ASN A 125 -28.52 18.88 4.11
C ASN A 125 -29.17 18.03 3.00
N ASN A 126 -28.42 17.67 1.95
CA ASN A 126 -28.85 16.80 0.86
C ASN A 126 -29.03 15.33 1.29
N MET A 127 -28.45 14.90 2.41
CA MET A 127 -28.52 13.53 2.92
C MET A 127 -29.52 13.33 4.08
N ARG A 128 -30.21 14.39 4.51
CA ARG A 128 -31.14 14.35 5.66
C ARG A 128 -32.20 13.25 5.55
N GLN A 129 -32.73 13.01 4.35
CA GLN A 129 -33.74 11.97 4.13
C GLN A 129 -33.21 10.57 4.37
N LEU A 130 -31.97 10.30 3.96
CA LEU A 130 -31.30 9.02 4.23
C LEU A 130 -30.96 8.90 5.71
N ALA A 131 -30.43 9.97 6.33
CA ALA A 131 -30.10 9.96 7.75
C ALA A 131 -31.30 9.63 8.65
N GLN A 132 -32.50 10.11 8.30
CA GLN A 132 -33.75 9.77 9.01
C GLN A 132 -34.15 8.29 8.89
N ARG A 133 -33.63 7.56 7.89
CA ARG A 133 -33.88 6.13 7.70
C ARG A 133 -32.85 5.25 8.43
N VAL A 134 -31.78 5.83 8.94
CA VAL A 134 -30.78 5.11 9.74
C VAL A 134 -31.38 4.85 11.12
N SER A 135 -31.78 3.61 11.38
CA SER A 135 -32.40 3.21 12.65
C SER A 135 -31.40 3.14 13.79
N ILE A 136 -30.18 2.67 13.52
CA ILE A 136 -29.12 2.47 14.50
C ILE A 136 -27.83 3.03 13.92
N MET A 137 -27.15 3.90 14.67
CA MET A 137 -25.85 4.44 14.32
C MET A 137 -24.92 4.32 15.52
N GLU A 138 -23.99 3.38 15.45
CA GLU A 138 -23.05 3.09 16.52
C GLU A 138 -21.62 3.37 16.11
N THR A 139 -20.81 3.85 17.06
CA THR A 139 -19.39 4.13 16.84
C THR A 139 -18.52 3.18 17.63
N LEU A 140 -17.72 2.37 16.94
CA LEU A 140 -16.73 1.52 17.58
C LEU A 140 -15.61 2.37 18.20
N SER A 141 -15.60 2.41 19.52
CA SER A 141 -14.58 3.11 20.30
C SER A 141 -13.29 2.27 20.40
N PRO A 142 -12.12 2.91 20.62
CA PRO A 142 -10.91 2.19 20.98
C PRO A 142 -11.11 1.35 22.24
N LEU A 143 -10.35 0.26 22.37
CA LEU A 143 -10.44 -0.63 23.53
C LEU A 143 -10.01 0.10 24.81
N SER A 144 -10.79 -0.06 25.87
CA SER A 144 -10.36 0.27 27.23
C SER A 144 -9.10 -0.54 27.60
N LYS A 145 -8.41 -0.11 28.66
CA LYS A 145 -7.22 -0.80 29.14
C LYS A 145 -7.50 -2.27 29.50
N GLN A 146 -8.69 -2.55 30.05
CA GLN A 146 -9.11 -3.91 30.40
C GLN A 146 -9.41 -4.73 29.14
N GLU A 147 -10.17 -4.18 28.19
CA GLU A 147 -10.47 -4.84 26.92
C GLU A 147 -9.22 -5.11 26.09
N MET A 148 -8.23 -4.20 26.10
CA MET A 148 -6.94 -4.42 25.44
C MET A 148 -6.23 -5.66 25.99
N VAL A 149 -6.23 -5.87 27.32
CA VAL A 149 -5.63 -7.06 27.93
C VAL A 149 -6.37 -8.32 27.48
N SER A 150 -7.70 -8.30 27.52
CA SER A 150 -8.54 -9.41 27.05
C SER A 150 -8.32 -9.71 25.57
N TYR A 151 -8.22 -8.68 24.74
CA TYR A 151 -7.94 -8.76 23.32
C TYR A 151 -6.60 -9.44 23.04
N ILE A 152 -5.53 -8.95 23.68
CA ILE A 152 -4.18 -9.53 23.53
C ILE A 152 -4.17 -10.99 23.98
N LEU A 153 -4.76 -11.29 25.13
CA LEU A 153 -4.85 -12.66 25.65
C LEU A 153 -5.61 -13.58 24.70
N HIS A 154 -6.74 -13.13 24.15
CA HIS A 154 -7.49 -13.89 23.16
C HIS A 154 -6.63 -14.21 21.92
N ARG A 155 -5.84 -13.25 21.43
CA ARG A 155 -4.93 -13.48 20.29
C ARG A 155 -3.82 -14.47 20.60
N PHE A 156 -3.22 -14.42 21.78
CA PHE A 156 -2.23 -15.41 22.22
C PHE A 156 -2.84 -16.81 22.35
N LYS A 157 -4.07 -16.91 22.88
CA LYS A 157 -4.78 -18.19 22.97
C LYS A 157 -4.99 -18.81 21.58
N LYS A 158 -5.34 -18.00 20.57
CA LYS A 158 -5.45 -18.47 19.18
C LYS A 158 -4.12 -18.98 18.61
N SER A 159 -2.97 -18.57 19.14
CA SER A 159 -1.65 -19.08 18.74
C SER A 159 -1.13 -20.21 19.64
N GLY A 160 -1.96 -20.79 20.52
CA GLY A 160 -1.57 -21.87 21.44
C GLY A 160 -0.78 -21.41 22.67
N VAL A 161 -0.69 -20.10 22.92
CA VAL A 161 0.00 -19.52 24.08
C VAL A 161 -1.03 -19.05 25.10
N TYR A 162 -1.02 -19.62 26.29
CA TYR A 162 -2.05 -19.36 27.30
C TYR A 162 -1.66 -18.30 28.34
N GLU A 163 -0.39 -17.90 28.35
CA GLU A 163 0.14 -16.95 29.32
C GLU A 163 0.66 -15.66 28.67
N MET A 164 0.09 -14.54 29.09
CA MET A 164 0.67 -13.23 28.89
C MET A 164 1.67 -12.96 30.02
N PRO A 165 2.87 -12.43 29.76
CA PRO A 165 3.75 -11.88 30.80
C PRO A 165 3.08 -10.64 31.41
N ARG A 166 2.18 -10.87 32.36
CA ARG A 166 1.36 -9.86 33.05
C ARG A 166 2.23 -9.04 34.00
N SER A 167 3.01 -8.12 33.46
CA SER A 167 3.43 -6.96 34.25
C SER A 167 2.43 -5.83 34.02
N PHE A 168 1.80 -5.36 35.10
CA PHE A 168 0.92 -4.18 35.08
C PHE A 168 1.62 -2.98 34.44
N ALA A 169 2.93 -2.86 34.67
CA ALA A 169 3.81 -1.85 34.11
C ALA A 169 3.93 -1.92 32.57
N THR A 170 3.91 -3.11 31.98
CA THR A 170 3.94 -3.33 30.52
C THR A 170 2.60 -3.00 29.88
N THR A 171 1.51 -3.40 30.54
CA THR A 171 0.13 -3.13 30.09
C THR A 171 -0.16 -1.63 30.08
N ASP A 172 0.25 -0.91 31.13
CA ASP A 172 0.08 0.54 31.20
C ASP A 172 0.84 1.27 30.09
N LEU A 173 2.10 0.88 29.87
CA LEU A 173 2.93 1.42 28.80
C LEU A 173 2.26 1.19 27.43
N LEU A 174 1.85 -0.05 27.15
CA LEU A 174 1.22 -0.41 25.89
C LEU A 174 -0.08 0.37 25.66
N TRP A 175 -0.94 0.51 26.68
CA TRP A 175 -2.18 1.26 26.55
C TRP A 175 -1.92 2.75 26.30
N ARG A 176 -0.96 3.37 27.00
CA ARG A 176 -0.61 4.79 26.80
C ARG A 176 -0.13 5.09 25.38
N PHE A 177 0.65 4.17 24.79
CA PHE A 177 1.13 4.31 23.42
C PHE A 177 0.06 3.98 22.37
N THR A 178 -0.73 2.94 22.61
CA THR A 178 -1.74 2.49 21.63
C THR A 178 -3.04 3.24 21.72
N LYS A 179 -3.34 3.88 22.85
CA LYS A 179 -4.65 4.43 23.23
C LYS A 179 -5.81 3.45 23.02
N GLY A 180 -5.55 2.15 23.05
CA GLY A 180 -6.56 1.12 22.83
C GLY A 180 -6.86 0.77 21.36
N TYR A 181 -6.15 1.34 20.38
CA TYR A 181 -6.39 1.03 18.96
C TYR A 181 -5.85 -0.36 18.58
N PRO A 182 -6.71 -1.35 18.22
CA PRO A 182 -6.30 -2.72 17.89
C PRO A 182 -5.19 -2.82 16.85
N ARG A 183 -5.25 -2.03 15.76
CA ARG A 183 -4.21 -2.04 14.73
C ARG A 183 -2.83 -1.67 15.29
N LEU A 184 -2.77 -0.67 16.16
CA LEU A 184 -1.53 -0.22 16.78
C LEU A 184 -1.04 -1.21 17.85
N ILE A 185 -1.97 -1.79 18.62
CA ILE A 185 -1.68 -2.89 19.56
C ILE A 185 -0.99 -4.03 18.80
N ASN A 186 -1.59 -4.49 17.70
CA ASN A 186 -1.02 -5.56 16.88
C ASN A 186 0.37 -5.22 16.35
N LYS A 187 0.54 -4.01 15.80
CA LYS A 187 1.85 -3.57 15.28
C LYS A 187 2.93 -3.60 16.35
N ILE A 188 2.66 -3.05 17.53
CA ILE A 188 3.61 -3.01 18.64
C ILE A 188 3.86 -4.42 19.18
N MET A 189 2.82 -5.25 19.33
CA MET A 189 2.96 -6.62 19.83
C MET A 189 3.75 -7.51 18.89
N SER A 190 3.49 -7.47 17.58
CA SER A 190 4.31 -8.20 16.59
C SER A 190 5.78 -7.81 16.68
N ARG A 191 6.07 -6.51 16.86
CA ARG A 191 7.45 -6.02 17.02
C ARG A 191 8.06 -6.44 18.35
N THR A 192 7.27 -6.42 19.42
CA THR A 192 7.66 -6.87 20.77
C THR A 192 8.09 -8.33 20.76
N LEU A 193 7.31 -9.19 20.09
CA LEU A 193 7.63 -10.61 19.94
C LEU A 193 8.92 -10.82 19.15
N LEU A 194 9.17 -10.02 18.11
CA LEU A 194 10.41 -10.09 17.33
C LEU A 194 11.65 -9.69 18.17
N VAL A 195 11.55 -8.62 18.96
CA VAL A 195 12.64 -8.19 19.85
C VAL A 195 12.90 -9.24 20.93
N ALA A 196 11.85 -9.76 21.56
CA ALA A 196 11.98 -10.83 22.56
C ALA A 196 12.66 -12.08 21.98
N TYR A 197 12.28 -12.47 20.75
CA TYR A 197 12.92 -13.57 20.05
C TYR A 197 14.42 -13.31 19.78
N ALA A 198 14.78 -12.09 19.34
CA ALA A 198 16.16 -11.72 19.08
C ALA A 198 17.02 -11.68 20.36
N GLU A 199 16.45 -11.23 21.48
CA GLU A 199 17.10 -11.24 22.80
C GLU A 199 17.05 -12.63 23.49
N LYS A 200 16.43 -13.64 22.86
CA LYS A 200 16.19 -14.98 23.43
C LYS A 200 15.41 -14.96 24.76
N GLU A 201 14.55 -13.96 24.93
CA GLU A 201 13.72 -13.76 26.11
C GLU A 201 12.35 -14.42 25.92
N THR A 202 11.92 -15.23 26.90
CA THR A 202 10.59 -15.85 26.91
C THR A 202 9.54 -14.98 27.59
N ARG A 203 9.96 -13.91 28.28
CA ARG A 203 9.08 -13.00 29.02
C ARG A 203 9.13 -11.59 28.43
N ILE A 204 7.95 -11.04 28.17
CA ILE A 204 7.78 -9.67 27.68
C ILE A 204 7.93 -8.68 28.84
N SER A 205 9.12 -8.11 28.97
CA SER A 205 9.42 -7.06 29.94
C SER A 205 9.05 -5.67 29.42
N ARG A 206 8.95 -4.69 30.34
CA ARG A 206 8.76 -3.28 29.97
C ARG A 206 9.90 -2.76 29.08
N LYS A 207 11.12 -3.28 29.22
CA LYS A 207 12.29 -2.91 28.38
C LYS A 207 12.03 -3.29 26.92
N ILE A 208 11.66 -4.54 26.67
CA ILE A 208 11.37 -5.08 25.33
C ILE A 208 10.27 -4.28 24.64
N VAL A 209 9.19 -3.94 25.36
CA VAL A 209 8.10 -3.13 24.80
C VAL A 209 8.57 -1.71 24.46
N ARG A 210 9.39 -1.06 25.30
CA ARG A 210 9.96 0.26 24.95
C ARG A 210 10.84 0.20 23.72
N GLU A 211 11.66 -0.83 23.60
CA GLU A 211 12.53 -1.02 22.43
C GLU A 211 11.73 -1.25 21.16
N ALA A 212 10.68 -2.09 21.24
CA ALA A 212 9.76 -2.30 20.13
C ALA A 212 9.10 -0.99 19.69
N ILE A 213 8.62 -0.17 20.63
CA ILE A 213 8.04 1.14 20.35
C ILE A 213 9.07 2.10 19.73
N ALA A 214 10.29 2.17 20.29
CA ALA A 214 11.36 3.01 19.77
C ALA A 214 11.69 2.66 18.31
N SER A 215 11.72 1.36 18.01
CA SER A 215 11.98 0.85 16.66
C SER A 215 10.87 1.15 15.63
N LEU A 216 9.65 1.50 16.08
CA LEU A 216 8.58 1.94 15.20
C LEU A 216 8.67 3.42 14.83
N ASN A 217 9.29 4.22 15.70
CA ASN A 217 9.44 5.67 15.51
C ASN A 217 10.76 6.06 14.86
N THR A 218 11.71 5.13 14.74
CA THR A 218 12.96 5.38 14.03
C THR A 218 12.80 5.03 12.55
N PRO A 219 12.96 5.98 11.60
CA PRO A 219 13.31 5.59 10.24
C PRO A 219 14.59 4.77 10.34
N LYS A 220 14.67 3.62 9.63
CA LYS A 220 15.83 2.71 9.64
C LYS A 220 17.13 3.54 9.63
N GLN A 221 17.83 3.63 10.76
CA GLN A 221 19.19 4.15 10.75
C GLN A 221 20.01 3.15 9.94
N LYS A 222 20.47 3.59 8.75
CA LYS A 222 21.62 2.96 8.07
C LYS A 222 22.70 2.75 9.13
N GLY A 223 23.19 1.51 9.23
CA GLY A 223 24.04 1.08 10.33
C GLY A 223 25.17 2.07 10.63
N ARG A 224 25.20 2.60 11.85
CA ARG A 224 26.40 3.19 12.43
C ARG A 224 27.40 2.06 12.62
N PHE A 225 28.19 1.75 11.59
CA PHE A 225 29.45 1.05 11.78
C PHE A 225 30.27 1.90 12.75
N SER A 226 30.61 1.32 13.90
CA SER A 226 31.34 2.04 14.92
C SER A 226 32.71 2.42 14.36
N THR A 227 33.12 3.67 14.55
CA THR A 227 34.45 4.17 14.22
C THR A 227 35.57 3.40 14.94
N LEU A 228 35.23 2.54 15.92
CA LEU A 228 36.16 1.57 16.49
C LEU A 228 36.47 0.43 15.50
N ALA A 229 35.49 -0.16 14.83
CA ALA A 229 35.73 -1.28 13.89
C ALA A 229 36.65 -0.86 12.73
N LEU A 230 36.52 0.38 12.26
CA LEU A 230 37.39 0.95 11.24
C LEU A 230 38.83 1.17 11.75
N ARG A 231 39.01 1.50 13.04
CA ARG A 231 40.35 1.63 13.67
C ARG A 231 41.05 0.28 13.89
N TRP A 232 40.29 -0.78 14.17
CA TRP A 232 40.84 -2.14 14.24
C TRP A 232 41.15 -2.70 12.85
N ALA A 233 40.32 -2.39 11.84
CA ALA A 233 40.55 -2.79 10.46
C ALA A 233 41.80 -2.11 9.85
N THR A 234 42.03 -0.82 10.12
CA THR A 234 43.23 -0.12 9.65
C THR A 234 44.50 -0.61 10.36
N GLY A 235 44.42 -0.91 11.65
CA GLY A 235 45.52 -1.53 12.40
C GLY A 235 45.87 -2.94 11.87
N PHE A 236 44.85 -3.74 11.54
CA PHE A 236 45.05 -5.08 10.98
C PHE A 236 45.61 -5.05 9.55
N LEU A 237 45.16 -4.10 8.73
CA LEU A 237 45.67 -3.91 7.36
C LEU A 237 47.15 -3.48 7.34
N LEU A 238 47.55 -2.60 8.27
CA LEU A 238 48.95 -2.19 8.42
C LEU A 238 49.83 -3.34 8.92
N LEU A 239 49.35 -4.16 9.85
CA LEU A 239 50.05 -5.37 10.29
C LEU A 239 50.18 -6.40 9.17
N LEU A 240 49.15 -6.58 8.34
CA LEU A 240 49.19 -7.45 7.16
C LEU A 240 50.19 -6.94 6.11
N LEU A 241 50.23 -5.64 5.84
CA LEU A 241 51.20 -5.04 4.92
C LEU A 241 52.65 -5.15 5.43
N LEU A 242 52.85 -5.02 6.74
CA LEU A 242 54.16 -5.17 7.37
C LEU A 242 54.61 -6.63 7.38
N PHE A 243 53.69 -7.56 7.61
CA PHE A 243 53.92 -9.00 7.49
C PHE A 243 54.25 -9.42 6.04
N TRP A 244 53.52 -8.87 5.06
CA TRP A 244 53.82 -9.08 3.63
C TRP A 244 55.18 -8.49 3.22
N GLY A 245 55.53 -7.31 3.73
CA GLY A 245 56.81 -6.66 3.43
C GLY A 245 58.04 -7.40 3.99
N VAL A 246 57.89 -8.12 5.10
CA VAL A 246 58.98 -8.90 5.71
C VAL A 246 59.03 -10.33 5.17
N ALA A 247 57.89 -10.94 4.86
CA ALA A 247 57.83 -12.30 4.34
C ALA A 247 58.22 -12.43 2.85
N PHE A 248 58.19 -11.32 2.08
CA PHE A 248 58.50 -11.30 0.65
C PHE A 248 59.74 -10.44 0.34
N SER A 249 60.88 -10.78 0.94
CA SER A 249 62.19 -10.51 0.32
C SER A 249 62.52 -11.66 -0.66
N PRO A 250 63.15 -11.39 -1.82
CA PRO A 250 62.86 -12.15 -3.04
C PRO A 250 63.65 -13.46 -3.11
N LEU A 251 62.94 -14.59 -3.07
CA LEU A 251 63.40 -15.83 -3.67
C LEU A 251 62.40 -16.24 -4.75
N ARG A 252 62.94 -16.25 -5.97
CA ARG A 252 62.29 -16.55 -7.25
C ARG A 252 61.59 -17.91 -7.20
N LEU A 253 60.42 -18.02 -7.84
CA LEU A 253 60.13 -18.93 -8.97
C LEU A 253 58.66 -18.83 -9.41
N THR A 254 58.47 -18.42 -10.67
CA THR A 254 57.47 -18.87 -11.66
C THR A 254 56.05 -19.24 -11.19
N ASN A 255 55.09 -18.35 -11.43
CA ASN A 255 54.01 -18.52 -12.42
C ASN A 255 53.14 -17.27 -12.45
N THR A 256 53.13 -16.57 -13.58
CA THR A 256 52.41 -15.32 -13.80
C THR A 256 50.95 -15.59 -14.12
N ILE A 257 50.04 -15.12 -13.26
CA ILE A 257 48.69 -14.73 -13.70
C ILE A 257 48.73 -13.21 -13.86
N SER A 258 48.77 -12.75 -15.11
CA SER A 258 48.68 -11.33 -15.46
C SER A 258 47.23 -10.88 -15.35
N ILE A 259 46.89 -10.21 -14.26
CA ILE A 259 45.65 -9.42 -14.19
C ILE A 259 45.97 -8.04 -14.74
N ASP A 260 45.40 -7.71 -15.90
CA ASP A 260 45.56 -6.42 -16.55
C ASP A 260 44.94 -5.31 -15.69
N ARG A 261 45.78 -4.48 -15.08
CA ARG A 261 45.38 -3.37 -14.21
C ARG A 261 44.77 -2.20 -14.99
N GLN A 262 44.95 -2.09 -16.31
CA GLN A 262 44.32 -1.01 -17.08
C GLN A 262 42.81 -1.24 -17.24
N ALA A 263 42.37 -2.49 -17.44
CA ALA A 263 40.95 -2.83 -17.61
C ALA A 263 40.09 -2.49 -16.37
N ILE A 264 40.62 -2.74 -15.17
CA ILE A 264 39.89 -2.47 -13.91
C ILE A 264 39.80 -0.96 -13.63
N SER A 265 40.86 -0.20 -13.95
CA SER A 265 40.85 1.25 -13.77
C SER A 265 39.90 1.97 -14.73
N GLY A 266 39.75 1.47 -15.97
CA GLY A 266 38.81 2.03 -16.95
C GLY A 266 37.35 1.82 -16.58
N TRP A 267 37.01 0.65 -16.03
CA TRP A 267 35.64 0.32 -15.61
C TRP A 267 35.19 1.15 -14.39
N ILE A 268 36.09 1.35 -13.42
CA ILE A 268 35.82 2.18 -12.23
C ILE A 268 35.71 3.66 -12.60
N ALA A 269 36.54 4.14 -13.54
CA ALA A 269 36.46 5.52 -14.03
C ALA A 269 35.16 5.80 -14.82
N GLN A 270 34.69 4.85 -15.64
CA GLN A 270 33.43 4.99 -16.37
C GLN A 270 32.20 4.91 -15.47
N GLY A 271 32.22 4.05 -14.44
CA GLY A 271 31.15 4.00 -13.44
C GLY A 271 31.02 5.28 -12.61
N ALA A 272 32.15 5.90 -12.25
CA ALA A 272 32.16 7.15 -11.48
C ALA A 272 31.72 8.38 -12.29
N ALA A 273 32.02 8.43 -13.59
CA ALA A 273 31.55 9.50 -14.47
C ALA A 273 30.03 9.43 -14.72
N TRP A 274 29.44 8.23 -14.71
CA TRP A 274 28.03 8.00 -15.01
C TRP A 274 27.08 8.27 -13.82
N THR A 275 27.52 8.05 -12.58
CA THR A 275 26.72 8.36 -11.37
C THR A 275 26.52 9.85 -11.13
N THR A 276 27.28 10.70 -11.83
CA THR A 276 27.24 12.15 -11.65
C THR A 276 26.23 12.83 -12.60
N SER A 277 25.69 12.13 -13.61
CA SER A 277 24.80 12.73 -14.63
C SER A 277 23.36 12.21 -14.66
N LEU A 278 22.92 11.35 -13.74
CA LEU A 278 21.58 10.76 -13.77
C LEU A 278 20.71 11.25 -12.61
N GLY A 279 19.69 12.06 -12.96
CA GLY A 279 18.53 12.37 -12.12
C GLY A 279 17.57 11.18 -11.98
N GLU A 280 16.27 11.45 -11.89
CA GLU A 280 15.22 10.54 -11.37
C GLU A 280 15.00 9.18 -12.07
N ASP A 281 15.62 8.89 -13.23
CA ASP A 281 15.49 7.58 -13.91
C ASP A 281 16.64 6.58 -13.62
N GLY A 282 17.53 6.89 -12.66
CA GLY A 282 18.74 6.09 -12.37
C GLY A 282 18.51 4.67 -11.85
N GLU A 283 17.33 4.35 -11.28
CA GLU A 283 17.10 3.04 -10.63
C GLU A 283 16.96 1.88 -11.62
N ARG A 284 16.37 2.10 -12.81
CA ARG A 284 16.23 1.04 -13.84
C ARG A 284 17.55 0.70 -14.51
N ALA A 285 18.43 1.69 -14.63
CA ALA A 285 19.72 1.54 -15.28
C ALA A 285 20.78 0.92 -14.32
N LEU A 286 20.67 1.16 -13.01
CA LEU A 286 21.45 0.46 -11.98
C LEU A 286 21.08 -1.02 -11.86
N ALA A 287 19.80 -1.37 -12.04
CA ALA A 287 19.33 -2.75 -11.98
C ALA A 287 19.90 -3.61 -13.13
N SER A 288 19.94 -3.08 -14.36
CA SER A 288 20.50 -3.80 -15.51
C SER A 288 22.02 -3.96 -15.42
N TRP A 289 22.72 -2.97 -14.86
CA TRP A 289 24.17 -3.04 -14.63
C TRP A 289 24.53 -4.06 -13.55
N HIS A 290 23.73 -4.14 -12.48
CA HIS A 290 23.92 -5.12 -11.41
C HIS A 290 23.62 -6.57 -11.89
N GLU A 291 22.60 -6.77 -12.72
CA GLU A 291 22.33 -8.08 -13.34
C GLU A 291 23.45 -8.53 -14.28
N GLN A 292 23.99 -7.66 -15.12
CA GLN A 292 25.08 -8.00 -16.05
C GLN A 292 26.39 -8.29 -15.31
N GLY A 293 26.68 -7.54 -14.23
CA GLY A 293 27.84 -7.81 -13.36
C GLY A 293 27.73 -9.15 -12.63
N LEU A 294 26.53 -9.52 -12.16
CA LEU A 294 26.28 -10.80 -11.51
C LEU A 294 26.30 -11.99 -12.49
N ALA A 295 25.80 -11.82 -13.71
CA ALA A 295 25.86 -12.84 -14.76
C ALA A 295 27.31 -13.15 -15.19
N TRP A 296 28.17 -12.13 -15.28
CA TRP A 296 29.59 -12.29 -15.54
C TRP A 296 30.32 -12.99 -14.39
N LEU A 297 30.07 -12.59 -13.13
CA LEU A 297 30.63 -13.26 -11.95
C LEU A 297 30.24 -14.75 -11.90
N ASN A 298 28.98 -15.07 -12.23
CA ASN A 298 28.53 -16.46 -12.30
C ASN A 298 29.18 -17.25 -13.46
N GLY A 299 29.51 -16.60 -14.58
CA GLY A 299 30.27 -17.22 -15.68
C GLY A 299 31.69 -17.59 -15.29
N LEU A 300 32.40 -16.69 -14.58
CA LEU A 300 33.73 -16.96 -14.04
C LEU A 300 33.75 -18.07 -12.98
N ILE A 301 32.68 -18.19 -12.20
CA ILE A 301 32.55 -19.20 -11.15
C ILE A 301 32.23 -20.58 -11.76
N ASN A 302 31.37 -20.66 -12.79
CA ASN A 302 30.97 -21.94 -13.40
C ASN A 302 32.03 -22.58 -14.31
N GLU A 303 32.94 -21.81 -14.92
CA GLU A 303 34.05 -22.39 -15.71
C GLU A 303 35.20 -22.97 -14.86
N SER A 304 35.17 -22.79 -13.53
CA SER A 304 36.14 -23.40 -12.61
C SER A 304 35.89 -24.91 -12.33
N SER A 305 34.87 -25.51 -12.96
CA SER A 305 34.40 -26.89 -12.67
C SER A 305 34.74 -27.96 -13.71
N GLN A 306 35.59 -27.69 -14.71
CA GLN A 306 36.13 -28.73 -15.60
C GLN A 306 37.67 -28.74 -15.61
N PRO A 307 38.31 -29.92 -15.50
CA PRO A 307 39.76 -29.99 -15.56
C PRO A 307 40.24 -30.01 -17.01
N SER A 308 41.38 -29.35 -17.24
CA SER A 308 42.25 -29.42 -18.42
C SER A 308 41.77 -28.79 -19.74
N GLN A 309 42.25 -27.57 -20.03
CA GLN A 309 43.17 -27.23 -21.13
C GLN A 309 43.52 -25.72 -21.15
N SER A 310 44.61 -25.36 -21.83
CA SER A 310 45.38 -24.09 -21.85
C SER A 310 44.58 -22.78 -22.07
N PRO A 311 45.11 -21.61 -21.65
CA PRO A 311 44.37 -20.34 -21.65
C PRO A 311 44.17 -19.78 -23.07
N GLN A 312 42.92 -19.73 -23.53
CA GLN A 312 42.51 -18.86 -24.63
C GLN A 312 41.98 -17.54 -24.05
N THR A 313 42.48 -16.41 -24.55
CA THR A 313 41.97 -15.07 -24.25
C THR A 313 40.59 -14.89 -24.89
N LEU A 314 39.54 -14.73 -24.07
CA LEU A 314 38.21 -14.30 -24.50
C LEU A 314 38.15 -12.75 -24.58
N PRO A 315 37.63 -12.15 -25.66
CA PRO A 315 37.46 -10.70 -25.76
C PRO A 315 36.19 -10.21 -25.05
N LEU A 316 36.24 -8.96 -24.56
CA LEU A 316 35.15 -8.24 -23.89
C LEU A 316 33.96 -7.99 -24.84
N PRO A 317 32.69 -8.03 -24.36
CA PRO A 317 31.56 -7.46 -25.09
C PRO A 317 31.55 -5.92 -24.99
N ALA A 318 31.18 -5.24 -26.08
CA ALA A 318 31.03 -3.79 -26.12
C ALA A 318 29.78 -3.32 -25.35
N PRO A 319 29.82 -2.12 -24.71
CA PRO A 319 28.67 -1.58 -24.00
C PRO A 319 27.54 -1.18 -24.97
N PRO A 320 26.27 -1.20 -24.52
CA PRO A 320 25.15 -0.76 -25.35
C PRO A 320 25.20 0.76 -25.62
N SER A 321 24.85 1.15 -26.84
CA SER A 321 24.74 2.55 -27.25
C SER A 321 23.60 3.28 -26.52
N PRO A 322 23.73 4.59 -26.26
CA PRO A 322 22.66 5.39 -25.65
C PRO A 322 21.41 5.46 -26.55
N PRO A 323 20.19 5.60 -25.99
CA PRO A 323 19.03 5.95 -26.80
C PRO A 323 19.21 7.36 -27.39
N SER A 324 18.87 7.53 -28.67
CA SER A 324 18.96 8.81 -29.38
C SER A 324 18.19 9.92 -28.65
N PRO A 325 18.73 11.15 -28.56
CA PRO A 325 17.99 12.28 -28.02
C PRO A 325 16.83 12.66 -28.95
N LEU A 326 15.67 12.98 -28.38
CA LEU A 326 14.63 13.74 -29.10
C LEU A 326 15.22 15.11 -29.53
N PRO A 327 14.89 15.63 -30.73
CA PRO A 327 15.45 16.91 -31.19
C PRO A 327 15.03 18.06 -30.25
N GLN A 328 16.00 18.85 -29.80
CA GLN A 328 15.76 20.10 -29.07
C GLN A 328 15.53 21.25 -30.06
N GLU A 329 14.46 22.02 -29.85
CA GLU A 329 14.22 23.30 -30.52
C GLU A 329 15.35 24.29 -30.21
N GLU A 330 15.90 24.85 -31.28
CA GLU A 330 16.98 25.82 -31.28
C GLU A 330 16.47 27.21 -30.89
N LYS A 331 17.00 27.74 -29.78
CA LYS A 331 16.74 29.09 -29.29
C LYS A 331 17.79 30.04 -29.87
N ASN A 332 17.41 30.88 -30.83
CA ASN A 332 18.23 31.98 -31.33
C ASN A 332 17.86 33.32 -30.65
N ASP A 333 18.91 34.08 -30.33
CA ASP A 333 18.96 35.32 -29.54
C ASP A 333 18.50 36.60 -30.32
N PRO A 334 18.38 37.77 -29.65
CA PRO A 334 17.42 38.84 -30.00
C PRO A 334 17.99 40.08 -30.71
N ALA A 335 17.09 40.90 -31.30
CA ALA A 335 17.03 42.38 -31.43
C ALA A 335 16.47 42.83 -32.80
N PRO A 336 15.99 44.08 -33.03
CA PRO A 336 15.63 45.19 -32.11
C PRO A 336 14.21 45.78 -32.37
N ALA A 337 13.90 46.87 -31.65
CA ALA A 337 12.68 47.68 -31.71
C ALA A 337 12.36 48.31 -33.08
N GLY A 338 11.06 48.52 -33.34
CA GLY A 338 10.51 49.30 -34.45
C GLY A 338 8.99 49.31 -34.44
N GLU A 339 8.39 50.48 -34.66
CA GLU A 339 7.05 50.92 -34.26
C GLU A 339 6.01 50.82 -35.43
N PRO A 340 4.80 51.43 -35.39
CA PRO A 340 3.49 50.76 -35.51
C PRO A 340 2.79 50.97 -36.88
N VAL A 341 1.53 50.50 -37.01
CA VAL A 341 0.36 51.14 -37.70
C VAL A 341 -0.59 50.11 -38.37
N ALA A 342 -1.89 50.20 -38.00
CA ALA A 342 -3.18 50.00 -38.72
C ALA A 342 -3.39 48.76 -39.64
N GLU A 343 -4.58 48.22 -39.89
CA GLU A 343 -5.95 48.70 -39.79
C GLU A 343 -6.93 47.51 -39.89
N SER A 344 -8.16 47.74 -39.40
CA SER A 344 -9.46 47.17 -39.80
C SER A 344 -9.60 45.69 -40.22
N GLU A 345 -10.37 44.94 -39.43
CA GLU A 345 -11.70 44.52 -39.90
C GLU A 345 -12.64 44.15 -38.75
N ARG A 346 -13.82 44.79 -38.78
CA ARG A 346 -14.96 44.60 -37.87
C ARG A 346 -15.72 43.35 -38.27
N LEU A 347 -16.27 42.60 -37.30
CA LEU A 347 -17.57 41.96 -37.47
C LEU A 347 -18.33 42.00 -36.13
N GLU A 348 -19.56 42.51 -36.24
CA GLU A 348 -20.47 42.95 -35.20
C GLU A 348 -21.15 41.79 -34.45
N TYR A 349 -21.40 41.97 -33.14
CA TYR A 349 -22.46 41.28 -32.40
C TYR A 349 -23.62 42.25 -32.16
N PRO A 350 -24.87 41.89 -32.48
CA PRO A 350 -26.02 42.70 -32.11
C PRO A 350 -26.47 42.39 -30.68
N SER A 351 -26.55 43.44 -29.86
CA SER A 351 -27.47 43.52 -28.72
C SER A 351 -28.81 44.11 -29.20
N PRO A 352 -29.93 43.84 -28.50
CA PRO A 352 -30.95 44.87 -28.36
C PRO A 352 -31.18 45.27 -26.90
N PHE A 353 -31.30 46.58 -26.75
CA PHE A 353 -31.50 47.37 -25.54
C PHE A 353 -32.99 47.43 -25.12
N MET A 354 -33.22 47.52 -23.81
CA MET A 354 -34.19 48.37 -23.06
C MET A 354 -35.72 48.32 -23.23
N ARG A 355 -36.37 48.03 -22.08
CA ARG A 355 -37.44 48.75 -21.34
C ARG A 355 -38.55 49.55 -22.06
N GLY A 356 -39.79 49.13 -21.76
CA GLY A 356 -40.90 49.92 -21.15
C GLY A 356 -41.95 50.54 -22.09
N PRO A 357 -43.09 51.08 -21.58
CA PRO A 357 -43.84 50.82 -20.35
C PRO A 357 -45.35 50.49 -20.59
N GLN A 358 -46.05 49.89 -19.62
CA GLN A 358 -47.39 50.27 -19.07
C GLN A 358 -47.66 49.46 -17.81
#